data_AF-A0A0P9DSA5-F1
#
_entry.id   AF-A0A0P9DSA5-F1
#
_cell.length_a   1.000
_cell.length_b   1.000
_cell.length_c   1.000
_cell.angle_alpha   90.00
_cell.angle_beta   90.00
_cell.angle_gamma   90.00
#
_symmetry.space_group_name_H-M   'P 1'
#
loop_
_entity.id
_entity.type
_entity.pdbx_description
1 polymer ?
#
loop_
_entity_poly.entity_id
_entity_poly.type
_entity_poly.pdbx_seq_one_letter_code
_entity_poly.pdbx_strand_id
1 'polypeptide(L)' 'MAVLLFGSLARGSFTDLSDIDILIVTTGEAFMENLVKLCDGIRRGEFRLECTVMSRSEVLRGPKGILPSYGT' A
#
# COMPACT_ATOMS: atom_id res chain seq x y z
N MET A 1 5.55 -11.23 7.14
CA MET A 1 5.42 -10.07 6.25
C MET A 1 4.75 -10.54 4.97
N ALA A 2 3.88 -9.73 4.38
CA ALA A 2 3.27 -10.00 3.08
C ALA A 2 3.26 -8.72 2.24
N VAL A 3 3.40 -8.88 0.92
CA VAL A 3 3.22 -7.79 -0.06
C VAL A 3 2.13 -8.25 -1.01
N LEU A 4 1.08 -7.44 -1.13
CA LEU A 4 -0.14 -7.78 -1.85
C LEU A 4 -0.39 -6.73 -2.92
N LEU A 5 -0.79 -7.17 -4.11
CA LEU A 5 -1.34 -6.29 -5.14
C LEU A 5 -2.84 -6.18 -4.92
N PHE A 6 -3.39 -4.98 -5.02
CA PHE A 6 -4.83 -4.75 -4.95
C PHE A 6 -5.28 -3.75 -6.02
N GLY A 7 -6.50 -3.23 -5.89
CA GLY A 7 -6.97 -2.15 -6.74
C GLY A 7 -7.34 -2.55 -8.17
N SER A 8 -7.10 -1.64 -9.12
CA SER A 8 -7.52 -1.80 -10.53
C SER A 8 -6.82 -2.96 -11.23
N LEU A 9 -5.52 -3.14 -10.97
CA LEU A 9 -4.69 -4.21 -11.52
C LEU A 9 -5.16 -5.59 -11.06
N ALA A 10 -5.42 -5.76 -9.77
CA ALA A 10 -5.93 -7.03 -9.22
C ALA A 10 -7.35 -7.37 -9.69
N ARG A 11 -8.14 -6.36 -10.12
CA ARG A 11 -9.51 -6.52 -10.62
C ARG A 11 -9.61 -6.68 -12.13
N GLY A 12 -8.49 -6.60 -12.86
CA GLY A 12 -8.47 -6.66 -14.32
C GLY A 12 -9.08 -5.44 -15.01
N SER A 13 -9.24 -4.32 -14.30
CA SER A 13 -9.77 -3.06 -14.84
C SER A 13 -8.67 -2.00 -14.99
N PHE A 14 -7.44 -2.44 -15.27
CA PHE A 14 -6.24 -1.61 -15.37
C PHE A 14 -6.20 -0.87 -16.71
N THR A 15 -5.76 0.39 -16.67
CA THR A 15 -5.60 1.27 -17.84
C THR A 15 -4.28 2.01 -17.78
N ASP A 16 -3.88 2.67 -18.86
CA ASP A 16 -2.62 3.44 -18.94
C ASP A 16 -2.57 4.64 -17.96
N LEU A 17 -3.72 5.03 -17.41
CA LEU A 17 -3.83 6.08 -16.39
C LEU A 17 -3.87 5.54 -14.95
N SER A 18 -3.92 4.22 -14.80
CA SER A 18 -4.02 3.58 -13.48
C SER A 18 -2.69 3.57 -12.76
N ASP A 19 -2.78 3.68 -11.44
CA ASP A 19 -1.70 3.37 -10.51
C ASP A 19 -1.59 1.86 -10.26
N ILE A 20 -0.46 1.48 -9.65
CA ILE A 20 -0.20 0.16 -9.12
C ILE A 20 -0.32 0.24 -7.60
N ASP A 21 -1.41 -0.32 -7.08
CA ASP A 21 -1.71 -0.38 -5.66
C ASP A 21 -1.00 -1.56 -4.97
N ILE A 22 -0.12 -1.26 -4.03
CA ILE A 22 0.63 -2.24 -3.22
C ILE A 22 0.27 -2.09 -1.74
N LEU A 23 -0.13 -3.20 -1.10
CA LEU A 23 -0.33 -3.29 0.34
C LEU A 23 0.79 -4.11 0.98
N ILE A 24 1.55 -3.50 1.89
CA ILE A 24 2.58 -4.15 2.68
C ILE A 24 2.03 -4.44 4.08
N VAL A 25 1.96 -5.71 4.45
CA VAL A 25 1.50 -6.16 5.78
C VAL A 25 2.69 -6.62 6.61
N THR A 26 2.92 -5.96 7.75
CA THR A 26 4.01 -6.28 8.68
C THR A 26 3.52 -6.54 10.10
N THR A 27 4.31 -7.18 10.94
CA THR A 27 4.01 -7.42 12.37
C THR A 27 4.90 -6.61 13.30
N GLY A 28 5.96 -5.96 12.79
CA GLY A 28 6.89 -5.18 13.58
C GLY A 28 6.63 -3.69 13.44
N GLU A 29 6.23 -3.03 14.52
CA GLU A 29 5.98 -1.58 14.51
C GLU A 29 7.23 -0.78 14.16
N ALA A 30 8.40 -1.20 14.65
CA ALA A 30 9.70 -0.58 14.33
C ALA A 30 10.05 -0.63 12.83
N PHE A 31 9.46 -1.55 12.07
CA PHE A 31 9.65 -1.63 10.61
C PHE A 31 8.65 -0.78 9.83
N MET A 32 7.50 -0.41 10.43
CA MET A 32 6.47 0.35 9.72
C MET A 32 6.99 1.73 9.29
N GLU A 33 7.66 2.46 10.17
CA GLU A 33 8.20 3.79 9.82
C GLU A 33 9.21 3.73 8.66
N ASN A 34 10.06 2.71 8.63
CA ASN A 34 11.03 2.53 7.55
C ASN A 34 10.36 2.14 6.23
N LEU A 35 9.29 1.35 6.29
CA LEU A 35 8.50 0.97 5.12
C LEU A 35 7.69 2.15 4.57
N VAL A 36 7.13 3.00 5.44
CA VAL A 36 6.46 4.24 5.02
C VAL A 36 7.46 5.15 4.30
N LYS A 37 8.64 5.39 4.90
CA LYS A 37 9.70 6.20 4.26
C LYS A 37 10.17 5.61 2.93
N LEU A 38 10.28 4.28 2.84
CA LEU A 38 10.59 3.59 1.59
C LEU A 38 9.50 3.85 0.55
N CYS A 39 8.23 3.73 0.94
CA CYS A 39 7.08 3.94 0.07
C CYS A 39 6.95 5.39 -0.42
N ASP A 40 7.21 6.38 0.42
CA ASP A 40 7.31 7.79 0.03
C ASP A 40 8.40 8.02 -1.03
N GLY A 41 9.50 7.26 -0.92
CA GLY A 41 10.63 7.32 -1.84
C GLY A 41 10.41 6.67 -3.21
N ILE A 42 9.41 5.80 -3.38
CA ILE A 42 9.18 5.01 -4.62
C ILE A 42 8.34 5.78 -5.67
N ARG A 43 8.28 7.11 -5.60
CA ARG A 43 7.60 7.92 -6.62
C ARG A 43 8.48 8.22 -7.84
N ARG A 44 8.87 7.22 -8.65
CA ARG A 44 9.64 7.45 -9.90
C ARG A 44 9.36 6.38 -10.98
N GLY A 45 8.77 6.78 -12.12
CA GLY A 45 8.67 5.94 -13.31
C GLY A 45 7.52 6.29 -14.26
N GLU A 46 7.34 5.45 -15.29
CA GLU A 46 6.24 5.48 -16.27
C GLU A 46 4.88 5.12 -15.63
N PHE A 47 4.92 4.35 -14.53
CA PHE A 47 3.74 3.97 -13.74
C PHE A 47 3.74 4.68 -12.38
N ARG A 48 2.55 5.07 -11.92
CA ARG A 48 2.37 5.61 -10.56
C ARG A 48 2.23 4.45 -9.59
N LEU A 49 3.12 4.38 -8.61
CA LEU A 49 3.01 3.40 -7.53
C LEU A 49 2.29 4.04 -6.33
N GLU A 50 1.25 3.39 -5.83
CA GLU A 50 0.62 3.73 -4.56
C GLU A 50 0.93 2.62 -3.56
N CYS A 51 1.59 2.95 -2.45
CA CYS A 51 1.95 1.99 -1.43
C CYS A 51 1.23 2.30 -0.12
N THR A 52 0.51 1.30 0.40
CA THR A 52 -0.10 1.31 1.73
C THR A 52 0.65 0.35 2.64
N VAL A 53 1.00 0.78 3.85
CA VAL A 53 1.61 -0.09 4.88
C VAL A 53 0.60 -0.30 6.00
N MET A 54 0.39 -1.56 6.40
CA MET A 54 -0.48 -1.92 7.53
C MET A 54 0.19 -2.94 8.44
N SER A 55 -0.13 -2.87 9.73
CA SER A 55 0.14 -3.97 10.65
C SER A 55 -0.82 -5.14 10.43
N ARG A 56 -0.40 -6.35 10.76
CA ARG A 56 -1.25 -7.54 10.74
C ARG A 56 -2.52 -7.35 11.59
N SER A 57 -2.38 -6.65 12.71
CA SER A 57 -3.50 -6.34 13.62
C SER A 57 -4.54 -5.45 12.97
N GLU A 58 -4.14 -4.47 12.15
CA GLU A 58 -5.06 -3.59 11.41
C GLU A 58 -5.80 -4.35 10.32
N VAL A 59 -5.11 -5.23 9.58
CA VAL A 59 -5.75 -6.09 8.56
C VAL A 59 -6.81 -7.00 9.19
N LEU A 60 -6.49 -7.63 10.32
CA LEU A 60 -7.40 -8.55 11.01
C LEU A 60 -8.60 -7.86 11.65
N ARG A 61 -8.49 -6.56 11.98
CA ARG A 61 -9.62 -5.76 12.50
C ARG A 61 -10.62 -5.38 11.39
N GLY A 62 -10.29 -5.66 10.13
CA GLY A 62 -11.04 -5.19 8.98
C GLY A 62 -10.93 -3.66 8.81
N PRO A 63 -11.42 -3.10 7.71
CA PRO A 63 -11.42 -1.66 7.53
C PRO A 63 -12.33 -1.04 8.61
N LYS A 64 -11.72 -0.47 9.67
CA LYS A 64 -12.35 0.67 10.34
C LYS A 64 -12.45 1.72 9.25
N GLY A 65 -13.66 2.13 8.89
CA GLY A 65 -13.92 3.01 7.76
C GLY A 65 -12.84 4.08 7.62
N ILE A 66 -12.24 4.13 6.42
CA ILE A 66 -11.09 4.97 6.06
C ILE A 66 -9.77 4.37 6.61
N LEU A 67 -9.07 3.63 5.74
CA LEU A 67 -7.62 3.43 5.89
C LEU A 67 -6.98 4.80 6.06
N PRO A 68 -6.09 5.03 7.04
CA PRO A 68 -5.32 6.26 7.08
C PRO A 68 -4.52 6.37 5.77
N SER A 69 -5.01 7.19 4.85
CA SER A 69 -4.24 7.66 3.72
C SER A 69 -3.15 8.53 4.30
N TYR A 70 -1.94 8.00 4.40
CA TYR A 70 -0.76 8.83 4.59
C TYR A 70 -0.60 9.57 3.26
N GLY A 71 -1.12 10.80 3.26
CA GLY A 71 -1.45 11.57 2.06
C GLY A 71 -0.26 11.89 1.16
N THR A 72 -0.62 12.08 -0.11
CA THR A 72 0.16 12.48 -1.30
C THR A 72 1.02 13.71 -1.15
#